data_AF-A0A7K5H7N8-F1
#
_entry.id   AF-A0A7K5H7N8-F1
#
_cell.length_a   1.000
_cell.length_b   1.000
_cell.length_c   1.000
_cell.angle_alpha   90.00
_cell.angle_beta   90.00
_cell.angle_gamma   90.00
#
_symmetry.space_group_name_H-M   'P 1'
#
loop_
_entity.id
_entity.type
_entity.pdbx_description
1 polymer ?
#
loop_
_entity_poly.entity_id
_entity_poly.type
_entity_poly.pdbx_seq_one_letter_code
_entity_poly.pdbx_strand_id
1 'polypeptide(L)'
;PQGVPCAGGHRCCPRGSRCSADGKSCIASSGTGGGRDVAPRAVPCPDGESECPDDATCCVTASGAWGCCPMPQASCCADKVHCCPHATVCDLAHGRCLSPTGDDVPWGTAFPAWKRQPPASGKGGGYVLCPDGRSVCPDGATCCQLSSAQYGCCPLQN
;
A
#
# COMPACT_ATOMS: atom_id res chain seq x y z
N PRO A 1 15.89 11.61 -12.66
CA PRO A 1 14.55 12.15 -12.98
C PRO A 1 14.63 13.53 -13.68
N GLN A 2 14.42 13.56 -15.00
CA GLN A 2 14.52 14.75 -15.85
C GLN A 2 13.12 15.37 -16.04
N GLY A 3 12.95 16.65 -15.73
CA GLY A 3 11.74 17.45 -16.02
C GLY A 3 11.80 18.10 -17.40
N VAL A 4 10.65 18.39 -17.99
CA VAL A 4 10.57 19.00 -19.32
C VAL A 4 10.66 20.52 -19.17
N PRO A 5 11.65 21.20 -19.77
CA PRO A 5 11.77 22.65 -19.71
C PRO A 5 10.72 23.33 -20.59
N CYS A 6 10.04 24.34 -20.06
CA CYS A 6 9.08 25.12 -20.84
C CYS A 6 9.80 26.18 -21.69
N ALA A 7 9.26 26.44 -22.88
CA ALA A 7 9.76 27.48 -23.77
C ALA A 7 9.61 28.85 -23.07
N GLY A 8 10.70 29.36 -22.52
CA GLY A 8 10.71 30.53 -21.63
C GLY A 8 11.75 30.48 -20.51
N GLY A 9 12.44 29.35 -20.30
CA GLY A 9 13.72 29.30 -19.58
C GLY A 9 13.68 29.40 -18.05
N HIS A 10 12.52 29.57 -17.42
CA HIS A 10 12.41 29.73 -15.96
C HIS A 10 11.43 28.78 -15.28
N ARG A 11 10.87 27.80 -16.01
CA ARG A 11 9.87 26.87 -15.47
C ARG A 11 10.06 25.46 -16.05
N CYS A 12 10.06 24.47 -15.15
CA CYS A 12 10.16 23.06 -15.49
C CYS A 12 8.91 22.34 -14.98
N CYS A 13 8.29 21.51 -15.81
CA CYS A 13 7.16 20.68 -15.41
C CYS A 13 7.61 19.27 -14.98
N PRO A 14 6.93 18.67 -13.99
CA PRO A 14 7.20 17.30 -13.57
C PRO A 14 6.92 16.30 -14.71
N ARG A 15 7.50 15.10 -14.62
CA ARG A 15 7.27 14.05 -15.63
C ARG A 15 5.78 13.73 -15.71
N GLY A 16 5.26 13.73 -16.94
CA GLY A 16 3.82 13.51 -17.20
C GLY A 16 3.01 14.80 -17.35
N SER A 17 3.61 15.98 -17.20
CA SER A 17 2.93 17.26 -17.42
C SER A 17 3.57 18.05 -18.56
N ARG A 18 2.74 18.59 -19.46
CA ARG A 18 3.17 19.54 -20.50
C ARG A 18 2.92 20.97 -20.01
N CYS A 19 3.67 21.93 -20.51
CA CYS A 19 3.42 23.33 -20.17
C CYS A 19 2.12 23.82 -20.83
N SER A 20 1.34 24.62 -20.10
CA SER A 20 0.23 25.40 -20.67
C SER A 20 0.80 26.36 -21.72
N ALA A 21 -0.03 26.75 -22.69
CA ALA A 21 0.36 27.66 -23.77
C ALA A 21 0.94 28.99 -23.24
N ASP A 22 0.52 29.42 -22.05
CA ASP A 22 0.97 30.63 -21.37
C ASP A 22 2.31 30.49 -20.64
N GLY A 23 2.90 29.28 -20.59
CA GLY A 23 4.18 29.00 -19.90
C GLY A 23 4.16 29.16 -18.37
N LYS A 24 2.98 29.42 -17.78
CA LYS A 24 2.81 29.70 -16.34
C LYS A 24 2.34 28.48 -15.54
N SER A 25 1.68 27.53 -16.19
CA SER A 25 1.02 26.39 -15.54
C SER A 25 1.45 25.07 -16.18
N CYS A 26 1.59 24.02 -15.39
CA CYS A 26 1.83 22.66 -15.88
C CYS A 26 0.50 21.93 -15.99
N ILE A 27 0.10 21.57 -17.21
CA ILE A 27 -1.07 20.74 -17.44
C ILE A 27 -0.61 19.28 -17.50
N ALA A 28 -1.15 18.45 -16.61
CA ALA A 28 -0.90 17.01 -16.67
C ALA A 28 -1.33 16.52 -18.07
N SER A 29 -0.37 16.01 -18.86
CA SER A 29 -0.73 15.23 -20.03
C SER A 29 -1.36 13.98 -19.46
N SER A 30 -2.67 13.87 -19.61
CA SER A 30 -3.48 12.72 -19.24
C SER A 30 -2.85 11.45 -19.81
N GLY A 31 -2.01 10.83 -19.00
CA GLY A 31 -1.33 9.58 -19.26
C GLY A 31 -1.39 8.84 -17.93
N THR A 32 -2.43 8.01 -17.82
CA THR A 32 -2.64 6.96 -16.82
C THR A 32 -2.28 7.35 -15.40
N GLY A 33 -3.34 7.66 -14.63
CA GLY A 33 -3.27 7.91 -13.21
C GLY A 33 -2.24 7.02 -12.54
N GLY A 34 -1.37 7.65 -11.74
CA GLY A 34 -0.57 6.94 -10.77
C GLY A 34 -1.51 5.96 -10.09
N GLY A 35 -1.23 4.67 -10.30
CA GLY A 35 -1.78 3.61 -9.49
C GLY A 35 -1.49 4.04 -8.07
N ARG A 36 -2.50 4.62 -7.43
CA ARG A 36 -2.72 4.25 -6.05
C ARG A 36 -2.82 2.76 -6.16
N ASP A 37 -1.79 2.07 -5.72
CA ASP A 37 -1.94 0.76 -5.14
C ASP A 37 -3.04 0.95 -4.09
N VAL A 38 -4.30 0.91 -4.53
CA VAL A 38 -5.41 0.62 -3.66
C VAL A 38 -5.11 -0.81 -3.30
N ALA A 39 -4.28 -0.96 -2.27
CA ALA A 39 -4.29 -2.17 -1.49
C ALA A 39 -5.78 -2.45 -1.28
N PRO A 40 -6.27 -3.64 -1.68
CA PRO A 40 -7.63 -4.04 -1.34
C PRO A 40 -7.81 -3.72 0.14
N ARG A 41 -8.92 -3.07 0.52
CA ARG A 41 -9.07 -2.44 1.83
C ARG A 41 -8.80 -3.54 2.86
N ALA A 42 -7.70 -3.39 3.59
CA ALA A 42 -7.26 -4.44 4.48
C ALA A 42 -8.09 -4.35 5.76
N VAL A 43 -8.75 -5.44 6.14
CA VAL A 43 -9.47 -5.56 7.40
C VAL A 43 -8.45 -5.74 8.54
N PRO A 44 -8.49 -4.85 9.54
CA PRO A 44 -7.63 -4.95 10.71
C PRO A 44 -7.98 -6.18 11.54
N CYS A 45 -6.99 -7.03 11.83
CA CYS A 45 -7.18 -8.13 12.77
C CYS A 45 -7.31 -7.62 14.23
N PRO A 46 -7.92 -8.41 15.13
CA PRO A 46 -8.16 -8.03 16.53
C PRO A 46 -6.91 -7.66 17.32
N ASP A 47 -5.72 -8.04 16.87
CA ASP A 47 -4.45 -7.73 17.53
C ASP A 47 -3.92 -6.32 17.28
N GLY A 48 -4.42 -5.61 16.28
CA GLY A 48 -3.85 -4.31 15.92
C GLY A 48 -2.63 -4.38 15.00
N GLU A 49 -1.88 -5.48 15.02
CA GLU A 49 -0.60 -5.63 14.31
C GLU A 49 -0.72 -6.41 13.00
N SER A 50 -1.83 -7.12 12.78
CA SER A 50 -2.08 -7.91 11.59
C SER A 50 -3.29 -7.37 10.80
N GLU A 51 -3.27 -7.57 9.50
CA GLU A 51 -4.35 -7.21 8.58
C GLU A 51 -4.53 -8.27 7.49
N CYS A 52 -5.77 -8.43 7.05
CA CYS A 52 -6.17 -9.32 5.96
C CYS A 52 -6.83 -8.53 4.84
N PRO A 53 -6.83 -8.98 3.58
CA PRO A 53 -7.61 -8.32 2.53
C PRO A 53 -9.12 -8.33 2.85
N ASP A 54 -9.91 -7.42 2.24
CA ASP A 54 -11.37 -7.30 2.45
C ASP A 54 -12.12 -8.65 2.41
N ASP A 55 -11.72 -9.54 1.49
CA ASP A 55 -12.35 -10.85 1.27
C ASP A 55 -11.82 -11.96 2.19
N ALA A 56 -10.96 -11.62 3.15
CA ALA A 56 -10.34 -12.58 4.05
C ALA A 56 -10.68 -12.32 5.53
N THR A 57 -10.72 -13.40 6.30
CA THR A 57 -11.05 -13.37 7.72
C THR A 57 -9.82 -13.66 8.57
N CYS A 58 -9.58 -12.84 9.60
CA CYS A 58 -8.46 -13.04 10.53
C CYS A 58 -8.66 -14.27 11.41
N CYS A 59 -7.64 -15.13 11.47
CA CYS A 59 -7.58 -16.33 12.30
C CYS A 59 -6.30 -16.37 13.13
N VAL A 60 -6.39 -16.82 14.38
CA VAL A 60 -5.21 -17.04 15.23
C VAL A 60 -4.63 -18.42 14.95
N THR A 61 -3.31 -18.49 14.74
CA THR A 61 -2.54 -19.72 14.53
C THR A 61 -2.19 -20.40 15.86
N ALA A 62 -1.76 -21.67 15.82
CA ALA A 62 -1.30 -22.41 16.99
C ALA A 62 -0.12 -21.75 17.72
N SER A 63 0.70 -20.98 17.00
CA SER A 63 1.81 -20.22 17.57
C SER A 63 1.39 -18.88 18.18
N GLY A 64 0.11 -18.51 18.12
CA GLY A 64 -0.39 -17.20 18.55
C GLY A 64 -0.17 -16.07 17.53
N ALA A 65 0.26 -16.40 16.30
CA ALA A 65 0.33 -15.44 15.20
C ALA A 65 -1.03 -15.31 14.51
N TRP A 66 -1.20 -14.32 13.63
CA TRP A 66 -2.41 -14.18 12.83
C TRP A 66 -2.19 -14.68 11.40
N GLY A 67 -3.20 -15.40 10.91
CA GLY A 67 -3.37 -15.81 9.53
C GLY A 67 -4.66 -15.24 8.96
N CYS A 68 -4.75 -15.23 7.65
CA CYS A 68 -5.91 -14.81 6.90
C CYS A 68 -6.51 -16.00 6.20
N CYS A 69 -7.81 -16.19 6.36
CA CYS A 69 -8.58 -17.18 5.62
C CYS A 69 -9.16 -16.54 4.37
N PRO A 70 -8.93 -17.09 3.17
CA PRO A 70 -9.35 -16.49 1.89
C PRO A 70 -10.87 -16.53 1.64
N MET A 71 -11.65 -16.79 2.69
CA MET A 71 -13.10 -16.87 2.64
C MET A 71 -13.71 -15.80 3.56
N PRO A 72 -14.75 -15.10 3.09
CA PRO A 72 -15.48 -14.17 3.92
C PRO A 72 -16.26 -14.94 5.01
N GLN A 73 -16.30 -14.38 6.22
CA GLN A 73 -17.04 -14.95 7.36
C GLN A 73 -16.61 -16.38 7.73
N ALA A 74 -15.36 -16.74 7.45
CA ALA A 74 -14.85 -18.06 7.77
C ALA A 74 -14.70 -18.25 9.28
N SER A 75 -15.03 -19.44 9.77
CA SER A 75 -14.74 -19.89 11.12
C SER A 75 -13.39 -20.62 11.14
N CYS A 76 -12.53 -20.26 12.08
CA CYS A 76 -11.24 -20.92 12.26
C CYS A 76 -11.47 -22.29 12.94
N CYS A 77 -10.89 -23.34 12.37
CA CYS A 77 -10.92 -24.65 12.98
C CYS A 77 -10.00 -24.72 14.21
N ALA A 78 -10.19 -25.71 15.08
CA ALA A 78 -9.39 -25.85 16.30
C ALA A 78 -7.89 -26.12 16.05
N ASP A 79 -7.55 -26.59 14.85
CA ASP A 79 -6.19 -26.76 14.35
C ASP A 79 -5.46 -25.41 14.09
N LYS A 80 -6.21 -24.30 14.02
CA LYS A 80 -5.68 -22.94 13.88
C LYS A 80 -4.88 -22.66 12.60
N VAL A 81 -4.74 -23.64 11.70
CA VAL A 81 -4.18 -23.47 10.35
C VAL A 81 -5.28 -23.54 9.29
N HIS A 82 -6.37 -24.24 9.57
CA HIS A 82 -7.48 -24.44 8.66
C HIS A 82 -8.73 -23.65 9.05
N CYS A 83 -9.55 -23.35 8.07
CA CYS A 83 -10.79 -22.61 8.24
C CYS A 83 -11.89 -23.08 7.31
N CYS A 84 -13.12 -22.87 7.77
CA CYS A 84 -14.32 -23.34 7.11
C CYS A 84 -15.29 -22.17 6.87
N PRO A 85 -16.09 -22.20 5.79
CA PRO A 85 -17.08 -21.16 5.55
C PRO A 85 -18.13 -21.11 6.65
N HIS A 86 -18.84 -19.98 6.75
CA HIS A 86 -19.92 -19.80 7.72
C HIS A 86 -20.96 -20.94 7.60
N ALA A 87 -21.51 -21.35 8.74
CA ALA A 87 -22.50 -22.45 8.85
C ALA A 87 -21.99 -23.86 8.48
N THR A 88 -20.68 -24.10 8.52
CA THR A 88 -20.11 -25.46 8.39
C THR A 88 -19.33 -25.87 9.63
N VAL A 89 -19.18 -27.18 9.83
CA VAL A 89 -18.45 -27.78 10.96
C VAL A 89 -17.11 -28.30 10.48
N CYS A 90 -16.03 -27.89 11.15
CA CYS A 90 -14.70 -28.41 10.86
C CYS A 90 -14.57 -29.88 11.26
N ASP A 91 -14.34 -30.76 10.29
CA ASP A 91 -13.94 -32.14 10.50
C ASP A 91 -12.42 -32.26 10.30
N LEU A 92 -11.69 -32.25 11.42
CA LEU A 92 -10.22 -32.35 11.42
C LEU A 92 -9.71 -33.75 11.05
N ALA A 93 -10.53 -34.78 11.23
CA ALA A 93 -10.14 -36.16 10.97
C ALA A 93 -10.02 -36.45 9.47
N HIS A 94 -10.94 -35.88 8.68
CA HIS A 94 -11.00 -36.03 7.23
C HIS A 94 -10.49 -34.79 6.47
N GLY A 95 -10.26 -33.69 7.18
CA GLY A 95 -9.75 -32.45 6.61
C GLY A 95 -10.76 -31.72 5.74
N ARG A 96 -12.00 -31.61 6.21
CA ARG A 96 -13.13 -31.06 5.45
C ARG A 96 -14.06 -30.25 6.32
N CYS A 97 -14.89 -29.43 5.69
CA CYS A 97 -15.96 -28.70 6.33
C CYS A 97 -17.28 -29.41 6.01
N LEU A 98 -17.92 -29.94 7.04
CA LEU A 98 -19.21 -30.60 6.93
C LEU A 98 -20.30 -29.54 6.84
N SER A 99 -20.99 -29.47 5.70
CA SER A 99 -22.19 -28.65 5.57
C SER A 99 -23.40 -29.37 6.18
N PRO A 100 -24.31 -28.66 6.86
CA PRO A 100 -25.58 -29.22 7.31
C PRO A 100 -26.48 -29.71 6.15
N THR A 101 -26.21 -29.29 4.91
CA THR A 101 -26.92 -29.76 3.70
C THR A 101 -26.38 -31.07 3.12
N GLY A 102 -25.24 -31.56 3.62
CA GLY A 102 -24.58 -32.78 3.12
C GLY A 102 -23.53 -32.53 2.04
N ASP A 103 -23.34 -31.28 1.60
CA ASP A 103 -22.28 -30.90 0.67
C ASP A 103 -20.99 -30.61 1.46
N ASP A 104 -20.15 -31.63 1.66
CA ASP A 104 -18.84 -31.42 2.28
C ASP A 104 -17.94 -30.59 1.35
N VAL A 105 -17.37 -29.51 1.88
CA VAL A 105 -16.44 -28.65 1.14
C VAL A 105 -15.04 -28.81 1.71
N PRO A 106 -14.00 -28.77 0.87
CA PRO A 106 -12.63 -28.77 1.37
C PRO A 106 -12.40 -27.54 2.25
N TRP A 107 -11.68 -27.72 3.35
CA TRP A 107 -11.28 -26.60 4.20
C TRP A 107 -10.35 -25.64 3.45
N GLY A 108 -10.38 -24.37 3.85
CA GLY A 108 -9.38 -23.40 3.44
C GLY A 108 -8.15 -23.50 4.32
N THR A 109 -6.97 -23.32 3.74
CA THR A 109 -5.74 -23.11 4.50
C THR A 109 -5.55 -21.61 4.73
N ALA A 110 -5.34 -21.22 5.97
CA ALA A 110 -4.99 -19.85 6.31
C ALA A 110 -3.59 -19.53 5.81
N PHE A 111 -3.43 -18.40 5.13
CA PHE A 111 -2.13 -17.85 4.76
C PHE A 111 -1.66 -16.87 5.84
N PRO A 112 -0.35 -16.57 5.97
CA PRO A 112 0.12 -15.61 6.96
C PRO A 112 -0.54 -14.24 6.75
N ALA A 113 -1.03 -13.63 7.83
CA ALA A 113 -1.60 -12.29 7.74
C ALA A 113 -0.53 -11.28 7.32
N TRP A 114 -0.97 -10.24 6.63
CA TRP A 114 -0.09 -9.12 6.37
C TRP A 114 0.17 -8.43 7.69
N LYS A 115 1.44 -8.10 7.95
CA LYS A 115 1.76 -7.28 9.10
C LYS A 115 1.34 -5.86 8.75
N ARG A 116 0.50 -5.27 9.61
CA ARG A 116 0.30 -3.84 9.55
C ARG A 116 1.67 -3.23 9.67
N GLN A 117 2.02 -2.38 8.71
CA GLN A 117 3.07 -1.44 9.03
C GLN A 117 2.51 -0.62 10.18
N PRO A 118 3.18 -0.58 11.36
CA PRO A 118 2.75 0.32 12.40
C PRO A 118 2.64 1.71 11.77
N PRO A 119 1.63 2.54 12.12
CA PRO A 119 1.57 3.91 11.64
C PRO A 119 2.94 4.49 11.96
N ALA A 120 3.70 4.82 10.91
CA ALA A 120 5.13 5.02 11.00
C ALA A 120 5.43 5.84 12.25
N SER A 121 5.89 5.16 13.31
CA SER A 121 6.31 5.81 14.53
C SER A 121 7.57 6.55 14.13
N GLY A 122 7.39 7.82 13.76
CA GLY A 122 8.41 8.79 13.40
C GLY A 122 9.63 8.22 12.69
N LYS A 123 9.57 8.09 11.36
CA LYS A 123 10.74 8.42 10.56
C LYS A 123 10.40 9.64 9.71
N GLY A 124 11.17 10.69 9.99
CA GLY A 124 10.91 12.09 9.65
C GLY A 124 10.55 12.33 8.20
N GLY A 125 9.93 13.49 7.98
CA GLY A 125 9.65 14.04 6.67
C GLY A 125 10.78 13.69 5.72
N GLY A 126 10.43 12.95 4.67
CA GLY A 126 11.43 12.47 3.74
C GLY A 126 12.20 13.68 3.21
N TYR A 127 13.49 13.47 3.02
CA TYR A 127 14.33 14.51 2.50
C TYR A 127 14.89 14.05 1.18
N VAL A 128 14.72 14.86 0.14
CA VAL A 128 15.34 14.62 -1.16
C VAL A 128 16.78 15.14 -1.10
N LEU A 129 17.73 14.23 -1.27
CA LEU A 129 19.14 14.56 -1.49
C LEU A 129 19.31 15.07 -2.92
N CYS A 130 19.83 16.28 -3.05
CA CYS A 130 20.09 16.87 -4.35
C CYS A 130 21.33 16.22 -5.00
N PRO A 131 21.45 16.26 -6.34
CA PRO A 131 22.53 15.57 -7.06
C PRO A 131 23.95 16.07 -6.72
N ASP A 132 24.08 17.19 -6.01
CA ASP A 132 25.35 17.67 -5.43
C ASP A 132 25.85 16.86 -4.22
N GLY A 133 24.99 16.02 -3.64
CA GLY A 133 25.26 15.30 -2.39
C GLY A 133 25.34 16.18 -1.14
N ARG A 134 25.25 17.52 -1.27
CA ARG A 134 25.38 18.49 -0.17
C ARG A 134 24.06 19.15 0.24
N SER A 135 23.12 19.31 -0.68
CA SER A 135 21.84 19.97 -0.41
C SER A 135 20.73 18.95 -0.14
N VAL A 136 19.93 19.21 0.88
CA VAL A 136 18.88 18.31 1.38
C VAL A 136 17.58 19.11 1.50
N CYS A 137 16.49 18.64 0.89
CA CYS A 137 15.21 19.35 0.86
C CYS A 137 14.08 18.52 1.46
N PRO A 138 13.11 19.13 2.17
CA PRO A 138 12.00 18.40 2.78
C PRO A 138 11.02 17.84 1.74
N ASP A 139 10.25 16.83 2.14
CA ASP A 139 9.27 16.13 1.31
C ASP A 139 8.24 17.12 0.76
N GLY A 140 8.11 17.18 -0.57
CA GLY A 140 7.32 18.20 -1.28
C GLY A 140 8.11 19.39 -1.84
N ALA A 141 9.40 19.53 -1.51
CA ALA A 141 10.30 20.48 -2.15
C ALA A 141 11.17 19.80 -3.23
N THR A 142 11.38 20.47 -4.36
CA THR A 142 12.23 19.97 -5.45
C THR A 142 13.60 20.63 -5.40
N CYS A 143 14.65 19.85 -5.64
CA CYS A 143 16.02 20.35 -5.82
C CYS A 143 16.13 21.18 -7.09
N CYS A 144 16.49 22.45 -6.96
CA CYS A 144 16.74 23.37 -8.08
C CYS A 144 18.18 23.85 -8.06
N GLN A 145 18.81 23.90 -9.24
CA GLN A 145 20.17 24.41 -9.40
C GLN A 145 20.13 25.95 -9.53
N LEU A 146 20.70 26.66 -8.55
CA LEU A 146 20.85 28.11 -8.59
C LEU A 146 22.03 28.53 -9.47
N SER A 147 22.02 29.79 -9.91
CA SER A 147 23.02 30.43 -10.78
C SER A 147 24.48 30.36 -10.28
N SER A 148 24.70 29.99 -9.02
CA SER A 148 26.03 29.81 -8.39
C SER A 148 26.46 28.34 -8.25
N ALA A 149 25.91 27.42 -9.04
CA ALA A 149 26.20 25.98 -8.97
C ALA A 149 25.92 25.33 -7.60
N GLN A 150 24.96 25.88 -6.85
CA GLN A 150 24.47 25.32 -5.58
C GLN A 150 23.02 24.87 -5.75
N TYR A 151 22.63 23.80 -5.05
CA TYR A 151 21.25 23.31 -5.06
C TYR A 151 20.48 23.90 -3.88
N GLY A 152 19.27 24.39 -4.15
CA GLY A 152 18.34 24.90 -3.15
C GLY A 152 16.98 24.23 -3.24
N CYS A 153 16.21 24.36 -2.16
CA CYS A 153 14.90 23.76 -2.01
C CYS A 153 13.82 24.74 -2.46
N CYS A 154 13.15 24.45 -3.57
CA CYS A 154 12.01 25.25 -3.99
C CYS A 154 10.71 24.63 -3.45
N PRO A 155 9.95 25.35 -2.62
CA PRO A 155 8.60 24.93 -2.26
C PRO A 155 7.70 25.07 -3.49
N LEU A 156 7.00 24.00 -3.86
CA LEU A 156 5.87 24.08 -4.77
C LEU A 156 4.80 24.96 -4.10
N GLN A 157 4.74 26.25 -4.45
CA GLN A 157 3.62 27.09 -4.06
C GLN A 157 2.41 26.71 -4.92
N ASN A 158 1.34 26.32 -4.22
CA ASN A 158 -0.04 26.23 -4.67
C ASN A 158 -0.45 27.44 -5.51
#